data_AF-A0A0G0TVN9-F1
#
_entry.id   AF-A0A0G0TVN9-F1
#
_cell.length_a   1.000
_cell.length_b   1.000
_cell.length_c   1.000
_cell.angle_alpha   90.00
_cell.angle_beta   90.00
_cell.angle_gamma   90.00
#
_symmetry.space_group_name_H-M   'P 1'
#
loop_
_entity.id
_entity.type
_entity.pdbx_description
1 polymer ?
#
loop_
_entity_poly.entity_id
_entity_poly.type
_entity_poly.pdbx_seq_one_letter_code
_entity_poly.pdbx_strand_id
1 'polypeptide(L)'
;MPFLEGKSSTGRLGIDIHATAGKGDVGFCGYWTMEISTSKPVRIYPGMPIAQLIYYVVEGKVERLYNKKKNAKYSHQEHLPKESMMWKNFI
;
A
#
# COMPACT_ATOMS: atom_id res chain seq x y z
N MET A 1 3.65 -1.73 -12.73
CA MET A 1 3.64 -0.92 -11.49
C MET A 1 2.25 -0.97 -10.89
N PRO A 2 2.11 -1.51 -9.67
CA PRO A 2 0.82 -1.60 -8.99
C PRO A 2 0.41 -0.28 -8.31
N PHE A 3 -0.89 -0.01 -8.26
CA PHE A 3 -1.51 1.04 -7.47
C PHE A 3 -2.65 0.45 -6.65
N LEU A 4 -2.63 0.68 -5.35
CA LEU A 4 -3.70 0.37 -4.41
C LEU A 4 -4.67 1.54 -4.36
N GLU A 5 -5.89 1.31 -4.80
CA GLU A 5 -6.94 2.34 -4.90
C GLU A 5 -8.16 1.94 -4.09
N GLY A 6 -8.86 2.95 -3.55
CA GLY A 6 -10.12 2.75 -2.85
C GLY A 6 -11.23 2.32 -3.81
N LYS A 7 -12.21 1.57 -3.30
CA LYS A 7 -13.43 1.28 -4.06
C LYS A 7 -14.43 2.42 -3.89
N SER A 8 -15.12 2.81 -4.96
CA SER A 8 -16.13 3.88 -4.92
C SER A 8 -17.19 3.65 -3.84
N SER A 9 -17.65 2.41 -3.66
CA SER A 9 -18.62 2.05 -2.60
C SER A 9 -18.08 2.32 -1.19
N THR A 10 -16.81 2.04 -0.95
CA THR A 10 -16.13 2.26 0.33
C THR A 10 -15.95 3.75 0.59
N GLY A 11 -15.55 4.53 -0.42
CA GLY A 11 -15.45 5.98 -0.33
C GLY A 11 -16.79 6.67 -0.02
N ARG A 12 -17.91 6.17 -0.55
CA ARG A 12 -19.27 6.69 -0.22
C ARG A 12 -19.69 6.40 1.24
N LEU A 13 -19.07 5.40 1.87
CA LEU A 13 -19.18 5.16 3.31
C LEU A 13 -18.26 6.07 4.13
N GLY A 14 -17.48 6.94 3.49
CA GLY A 14 -16.55 7.84 4.16
C GLY A 14 -15.30 7.14 4.68
N ILE A 15 -14.91 6.01 4.08
CA ILE A 15 -13.68 5.27 4.38
C ILE A 15 -12.65 5.61 3.31
N ASP A 16 -11.53 6.18 3.74
CA ASP A 16 -10.34 6.37 2.91
C ASP A 16 -9.27 5.34 3.31
N ILE A 17 -8.54 4.81 2.33
CA ILE A 17 -7.66 3.64 2.53
C ILE A 17 -6.15 3.93 2.45
N HIS A 18 -5.78 5.14 2.04
CA HIS A 18 -4.42 5.66 2.08
C HIS A 18 -4.46 7.18 2.20
N ALA A 19 -3.55 7.79 2.97
CA ALA A 19 -3.50 9.25 3.09
C ALA A 19 -2.83 9.90 1.87
N THR A 20 -1.78 9.27 1.32
CA THR A 20 -0.96 9.89 0.25
C THR A 20 -0.38 8.93 -0.79
N ALA A 21 -0.15 7.65 -0.47
CA ALA A 21 0.61 6.74 -1.35
C ALA A 21 -0.10 5.40 -1.59
N GLY A 22 -0.88 5.31 -2.67
CA GLY A 22 -1.34 4.05 -3.24
C GLY A 22 -0.32 3.38 -4.17
N LYS A 23 0.79 4.04 -4.52
CA LYS A 23 1.77 3.52 -5.49
C LYS A 23 2.66 2.43 -4.87
N GLY A 24 2.75 1.29 -5.55
CA GLY A 24 3.73 0.25 -5.22
C GLY A 24 4.91 0.23 -6.20
N ASP A 25 6.04 -0.24 -5.72
CA ASP A 25 7.27 -0.37 -6.52
C ASP A 25 7.34 -1.71 -7.26
N VAL A 26 7.97 -1.73 -8.43
CA VAL A 26 8.24 -2.98 -9.16
C VAL A 26 9.20 -3.84 -8.35
N GLY A 27 8.86 -5.12 -8.19
CA GLY A 27 9.61 -6.07 -7.36
C GLY A 27 9.25 -6.03 -5.88
N PHE A 28 8.23 -5.26 -5.46
CA PHE A 28 7.64 -5.41 -4.13
C PHE A 28 6.93 -6.76 -4.01
N CYS A 29 7.10 -7.43 -2.87
CA CYS A 29 6.46 -8.69 -2.55
C CYS A 29 6.17 -8.71 -1.04
N GLY A 30 4.88 -8.76 -0.68
CA GLY A 30 4.40 -8.71 0.69
C GLY A 30 2.95 -8.20 0.76
N TYR A 31 2.39 -8.17 1.97
CA TYR A 31 1.09 -7.55 2.23
C TYR A 31 1.25 -6.02 2.30
N TRP A 32 0.21 -5.31 1.89
CA TRP A 32 0.18 -3.85 1.91
C TRP A 32 -0.36 -3.37 3.25
N THR A 33 0.39 -2.51 3.96
CA THR A 33 -0.17 -1.74 5.07
C THR A 33 -1.15 -0.71 4.50
N MET A 34 -2.36 -0.65 5.07
CA MET A 34 -3.37 0.34 4.72
C MET A 34 -3.44 1.43 5.79
N GLU A 35 -3.53 2.69 5.36
CA GLU A 35 -3.72 3.84 6.24
C GLU A 35 -5.20 4.22 6.17
N ILE A 36 -6.00 3.67 7.09
CA ILE A 36 -7.45 3.84 7.05
C ILE A 36 -7.87 5.07 7.85
N SER A 37 -8.59 5.99 7.21
CA SER A 37 -9.28 7.10 7.88
C SER A 37 -10.78 7.06 7.59
N THR A 38 -11.57 7.59 8.52
CA THR A 38 -13.04 7.58 8.43
C THR A 38 -13.61 8.96 8.72
N SER A 39 -14.44 9.49 7.82
CA SER A 39 -15.11 10.80 8.00
C SER A 39 -16.40 10.72 8.82
N LYS A 40 -16.95 9.52 9.01
CA LYS A 40 -18.10 9.24 9.87
C LYS A 40 -17.90 7.91 10.61
N PRO A 41 -18.58 7.67 11.74
CA PRO A 41 -18.53 6.37 12.41
C PRO A 41 -18.95 5.24 11.45
N VAL A 42 -18.04 4.29 11.24
CA VAL A 42 -18.23 3.13 10.38
C VAL A 42 -17.62 1.91 11.04
N ARG A 43 -18.10 0.73 10.64
CA ARG A 43 -17.53 -0.54 11.07
C ARG A 43 -16.88 -1.21 9.87
N ILE A 44 -15.62 -1.62 10.05
CA ILE A 44 -14.84 -2.36 9.06
C ILE A 44 -14.71 -3.79 9.54
N TYR A 45 -14.95 -4.74 8.65
CA TYR A 45 -14.91 -6.17 8.95
C TYR A 45 -13.74 -6.84 8.22
N PRO A 46 -13.09 -7.85 8.82
CA PRO A 46 -12.15 -8.70 8.12
C PRO A 46 -12.78 -9.32 6.85
N GLY A 47 -12.04 -9.32 5.75
CA GLY A 47 -12.52 -9.84 4.45
C GLY A 47 -13.41 -8.88 3.65
N MET A 48 -13.77 -7.71 4.19
CA MET A 48 -14.49 -6.69 3.44
C MET A 48 -13.64 -6.19 2.26
N PRO A 49 -14.17 -6.16 1.02
CA PRO A 49 -13.43 -5.62 -0.11
C PRO A 49 -13.40 -4.09 -0.03
N ILE A 50 -12.31 -3.54 0.51
CA ILE A 50 -12.15 -2.09 0.72
C ILE A 50 -11.30 -1.39 -0.35
N ALA A 51 -10.43 -2.14 -1.03
CA ALA A 51 -9.47 -1.63 -2.01
C ALA A 51 -9.39 -2.52 -3.24
N GLN A 52 -8.68 -2.05 -4.26
CA GLN A 52 -8.37 -2.78 -5.48
C GLN A 52 -6.94 -2.46 -5.95
N LEU A 53 -6.32 -3.38 -6.69
CA LEU A 53 -5.02 -3.15 -7.31
C LEU A 53 -5.18 -2.90 -8.80
N ILE A 54 -4.56 -1.84 -9.30
CA ILE A 54 -4.45 -1.51 -10.71
C ILE A 54 -3.00 -1.68 -11.13
N TYR A 55 -2.75 -2.39 -12.23
CA TYR A 55 -1.40 -2.65 -12.74
C TYR A 55 -1.17 -1.89 -14.04
N TYR A 56 -0.15 -1.04 -14.07
CA TYR A 56 0.35 -0.41 -15.28
C TYR A 56 1.57 -1.15 -15.81
N VAL A 57 1.71 -1.27 -17.12
CA VAL A 57 2.95 -1.77 -17.74
C VAL A 57 4.06 -0.76 -17.50
N VAL A 58 5.28 -1.25 -17.25
CA VAL A 58 6.48 -0.41 -17.17
C VAL A 58 7.32 -0.75 -18.39
N GLU A 59 7.55 0.23 -19.25
CA GLU A 59 8.41 0.08 -20.42
C GLU A 59 9.88 0.32 -20.05
N GLY A 60 10.77 -0.36 -20.78
CA GLY A 60 12.21 -0.28 -20.54
C GLY A 60 12.70 -1.16 -19.38
N LYS A 61 13.99 -1.04 -19.06
CA LYS A 61 14.65 -1.83 -18.01
C LYS A 61 14.48 -1.15 -16.66
N VAL A 62 13.89 -1.87 -15.69
CA VAL A 62 13.84 -1.41 -14.30
C VAL A 62 15.22 -1.64 -13.67
N GLU A 63 15.99 -0.56 -13.47
CA GLU A 63 17.36 -0.64 -12.96
C GLU A 63 17.44 -1.18 -11.53
N ARG A 64 16.49 -0.80 -10.67
CA ARG A 64 16.48 -1.15 -9.24
C ARG A 64 15.10 -1.61 -8.79
N LEU A 65 14.91 -2.92 -8.73
CA LEU A 65 13.73 -3.55 -8.14
C LEU A 65 13.68 -3.30 -6.63
N TYR A 66 12.48 -3.16 -6.07
CA TYR A 66 12.28 -2.88 -4.64
C TYR A 66 13.00 -3.88 -3.73
N ASN A 67 12.79 -5.17 -3.97
CA ASN A 67 13.43 -6.25 -3.20
C ASN A 67 14.97 -6.27 -3.28
N LYS A 68 15.57 -5.58 -4.25
CA LYS A 68 17.04 -5.46 -4.40
C LYS A 68 17.59 -4.15 -3.82
N LYS A 69 16.72 -3.21 -3.40
CA LYS A 69 17.17 -1.96 -2.78
C LYS A 69 17.70 -2.28 -1.37
N LYS A 70 18.97 -1.93 -1.09
CA LYS A 70 19.60 -2.11 0.23
C LYS A 70 18.84 -1.41 1.36
N ASN A 71 18.17 -0.31 1.06
CA ASN A 71 17.37 0.49 1.98
C ASN A 71 15.86 0.20 1.87
N ALA A 72 15.45 -0.91 1.25
CA ALA A 72 14.04 -1.30 1.25
C ALA A 72 13.59 -1.62 2.67
N LYS A 73 12.62 -0.84 3.16
CA LYS A 73 12.17 -0.91 4.55
C LYS A 73 11.12 -1.99 4.80
N TYR A 74 10.34 -2.30 3.77
CA TYR A 74 9.11 -3.09 3.86
C TYR A 74 9.14 -4.34 2.96
N SER A 75 10.32 -4.79 2.53
CA SER A 75 10.45 -6.07 1.80
C SER A 75 9.99 -7.24 2.67
N HIS A 76 9.29 -8.21 2.07
CA HIS A 76 8.77 -9.40 2.75
C HIS A 76 7.84 -9.09 3.92
N GLN A 77 7.03 -8.04 3.79
CA GLN A 77 6.04 -7.72 4.82
C GLN A 77 5.01 -8.86 4.96
N GLU A 78 4.88 -9.34 6.19
CA GLU A 78 3.90 -10.37 6.58
C GLU A 78 2.47 -9.83 6.61
N HIS A 79 1.51 -10.68 6.95
CA HIS A 79 0.08 -10.38 6.93
C HIS A 79 -0.39 -9.25 7.88
N LEU A 80 0.41 -8.87 8.87
CA LEU A 80 0.09 -7.81 9.81
C LEU A 80 0.59 -6.44 9.31
N PRO A 81 -0.12 -5.35 9.64
CA PRO A 81 0.33 -4.00 9.29
C PRO A 81 1.63 -3.68 10.01
N LYS A 82 2.56 -3.08 9.26
CA LYS A 82 3.87 -2.68 9.76
C LYS A 82 3.93 -1.17 9.98
N GLU A 83 4.47 -0.76 11.11
CA GLU A 83 4.67 0.65 11.45
C GLU A 83 5.71 1.35 10.58
N SER A 84 5.70 2.68 10.60
CA SER A 84 6.62 3.49 9.81
C SER A 84 8.08 3.25 10.21
N MET A 85 8.91 2.99 9.21
CA MET A 85 10.36 2.88 9.35
C MET A 85 11.09 4.14 8.85
N MET A 86 10.45 5.31 8.93
CA MET A 86 11.07 6.58 8.49
C MET A 86 12.40 6.82 9.20
N TRP A 87 12.51 6.46 10.48
CA TRP A 87 13.70 6.58 11.31
C TRP A 87 14.97 5.93 10.71
N LYS A 88 14.84 4.87 9.89
CA LYS A 88 15.97 4.22 9.21
C LYS A 88 16.68 5.09 8.17
N ASN A 89 16.13 6.27 7.85
CA ASN A 89 16.82 7.23 6.98
C ASN A 89 17.89 8.05 7.70
N PHE A 90 17.89 8.04 9.03
CA PHE A 90 18.77 8.87 9.86
C PHE A 90 19.90 8.05 10.54
N ILE A 91 20.02 6.77 10.18
CA ILE A 91 21.07 5.83 10.62
C ILE A 91 21.82 5.39 9.37
#